data_AF-A0AAW2EFD8-F1
#
_entry.id   AF-A0AAW2EFD8-F1
#
_cell.length_a   1.000
_cell.length_b   1.000
_cell.length_c   1.000
_cell.angle_alpha   90.00
_cell.angle_beta   90.00
_cell.angle_gamma   90.00
#
_symmetry.space_group_name_H-M   'P 1'
#
loop_
_entity.id
_entity.type
_entity.pdbx_description
1 polymer ?
#
loop_
_entity_poly.entity_id
_entity_poly.type
_entity_poly.pdbx_seq_one_letter_code
_entity_poly.pdbx_strand_id
1 'polypeptide(L)'
;MANGLLVKLLIHTGVTRYLEFKSVEGSYVYKSGKISKVPIDQQEALSSDLMGLFEKRRFRSFLIWVQNMQEDEPKTWDGFDPFNNSMSALYNKFSLDKNTQDFTGHALALYRDDDYIGQTAITTIRRIKLYSDSLARYGKSPYLYPMYGLGELPQGFARLSAIYGGTYMLDKPIDEIVIENGKVVGVRSGDEVAQCKQVFCDPTYVSDRVKKVGQVIRCICLMDHPIPSTGDALSTQIIIPQKQVGRNSDIYVSLVSHTHQVAAKGWFIAMVSTTVETKMPEAEIKPGLDLLGPIKQKFVSITDYMVPIDDGLNSQIFISTSYDATTHFETTCLDVLDIFKRATGEEFDFNKVKHELGDEDQ
;
A
#
# COMPACT_ATOMS: atom_id res chain seq x y z
N MET A 1 -3.82 -4.43 1.76
CA MET A 1 -4.16 -5.85 1.98
C MET A 1 -5.67 -6.01 2.09
N ALA A 2 -6.20 -7.21 1.92
CA ALA A 2 -7.64 -7.48 1.78
C ALA A 2 -8.48 -7.21 3.04
N ASN A 3 -7.87 -7.26 4.23
CA ASN A 3 -8.49 -6.81 5.49
C ASN A 3 -7.96 -5.44 5.96
N GLY A 4 -7.22 -4.75 5.08
CA GLY A 4 -6.54 -3.48 5.42
C GLY A 4 -7.48 -2.28 5.51
N LEU A 5 -6.93 -1.14 5.90
CA LEU A 5 -7.69 0.10 6.14
C LEU A 5 -8.51 0.53 4.91
N LEU A 6 -7.94 0.45 3.70
CA LEU A 6 -8.67 0.81 2.48
C LEU A 6 -9.96 0.01 2.33
N VAL A 7 -9.90 -1.31 2.46
CA VAL A 7 -11.07 -2.16 2.26
C VAL A 7 -12.14 -1.85 3.30
N LYS A 8 -11.76 -1.59 4.56
CA LYS A 8 -12.69 -1.14 5.60
C LYS A 8 -13.35 0.19 5.25
N LEU A 9 -12.59 1.16 4.75
CA LEU A 9 -13.11 2.45 4.29
C LEU A 9 -14.06 2.30 3.10
N LEU A 10 -13.71 1.48 2.11
CA LEU A 10 -14.56 1.21 0.94
C LEU A 10 -15.89 0.55 1.34
N ILE A 11 -15.87 -0.38 2.29
CA ILE A 11 -17.08 -1.00 2.84
C ILE A 11 -17.91 0.04 3.57
N HIS A 12 -17.29 0.84 4.44
CA HIS A 12 -17.98 1.86 5.23
C HIS A 12 -18.71 2.89 4.37
N THR A 13 -18.09 3.33 3.28
CA THR A 13 -18.69 4.31 2.37
C THR A 13 -19.77 3.69 1.45
N GLY A 14 -19.87 2.36 1.40
CA GLY A 14 -20.78 1.65 0.50
C GLY A 14 -20.34 1.66 -0.96
N VAL A 15 -19.16 2.20 -1.28
CA VAL A 15 -18.66 2.29 -2.67
C VAL A 15 -18.34 0.93 -3.28
N THR A 16 -18.15 -0.10 -2.44
CA THR A 16 -17.97 -1.50 -2.87
C THR A 16 -19.12 -2.00 -3.75
N ARG A 17 -20.32 -1.41 -3.66
CA ARG A 17 -21.46 -1.72 -4.56
C ARG A 17 -21.16 -1.44 -6.04
N TYR A 18 -20.12 -0.64 -6.33
CA TYR A 18 -19.70 -0.26 -7.69
C TYR A 18 -18.35 -0.86 -8.09
N LEU A 19 -17.74 -1.69 -7.24
CA LEU A 19 -16.39 -2.18 -7.44
C LEU A 19 -16.37 -3.71 -7.38
N GLU A 20 -15.80 -4.33 -8.40
CA GLU A 20 -15.47 -5.75 -8.39
C GLU A 20 -13.97 -5.92 -8.14
N PHE A 21 -13.62 -6.76 -7.16
CA PHE A 21 -12.22 -7.03 -6.82
C PHE A 21 -11.86 -8.47 -7.14
N LYS A 22 -10.64 -8.65 -7.67
CA LYS A 22 -10.02 -9.95 -7.87
C LYS A 22 -8.80 -10.10 -6.99
N SER A 23 -8.61 -11.29 -6.44
CA SER A 23 -7.40 -11.62 -5.68
C SER A 23 -6.18 -11.68 -6.61
N VAL A 24 -5.08 -11.07 -6.15
CA VAL A 24 -3.78 -11.18 -6.81
C VAL A 24 -3.24 -12.60 -6.60
N GLU A 25 -2.66 -13.22 -7.62
CA GLU A 25 -2.37 -14.65 -7.59
C GLU A 25 -1.12 -15.04 -6.81
N GLY A 26 -0.14 -14.13 -6.65
CA GLY A 26 1.09 -14.44 -5.94
C GLY A 26 1.72 -13.26 -5.21
N SER A 27 2.45 -13.58 -4.15
CA SER A 27 3.26 -12.66 -3.35
C SER A 27 4.65 -13.25 -3.17
N TYR A 28 5.67 -12.52 -3.64
CA TYR A 28 7.05 -12.98 -3.67
C TYR A 28 7.97 -11.96 -3.02
N VAL A 29 9.10 -12.45 -2.54
CA VAL A 29 10.19 -11.62 -2.04
C VAL A 29 11.48 -12.00 -2.77
N TYR A 30 12.27 -10.99 -3.10
CA TYR A 30 13.58 -11.19 -3.71
C TYR A 30 14.63 -11.50 -2.66
N LYS A 31 15.47 -12.50 -2.95
CA LYS A 31 16.63 -12.85 -2.15
C LYS A 31 17.74 -13.34 -3.08
N SER A 32 18.90 -12.69 -3.01
CA SER A 32 20.14 -13.16 -3.67
C SER A 32 19.96 -13.50 -5.17
N GLY A 33 19.30 -12.61 -5.94
CA GLY A 33 19.12 -12.80 -7.39
C GLY A 33 17.87 -13.59 -7.80
N LYS A 34 17.10 -14.12 -6.85
CA LYS A 34 15.92 -14.96 -7.12
C LYS A 34 14.71 -14.44 -6.36
N ILE A 35 13.52 -14.84 -6.82
CA ILE A 35 12.28 -14.61 -6.09
C ILE A 35 11.78 -15.91 -5.49
N SER A 36 11.19 -15.81 -4.31
CA SER A 36 10.57 -16.92 -3.59
C SER A 36 9.22 -16.50 -3.08
N LYS A 37 8.26 -17.44 -3.02
CA LYS A 37 6.95 -17.17 -2.42
C LYS A 37 7.15 -16.81 -0.95
N VAL A 38 6.48 -15.76 -0.48
CA VAL A 38 6.52 -15.35 0.93
C VAL A 38 5.83 -16.44 1.77
N PRO A 39 6.52 -17.08 2.74
CA PRO A 39 5.93 -18.09 3.60
C PRO A 39 5.04 -17.45 4.67
N ILE A 40 3.80 -17.90 4.72
CA ILE A 40 2.71 -17.19 5.42
C ILE A 40 1.92 -18.08 6.38
N ASP A 41 2.12 -19.39 6.29
CA ASP A 41 1.62 -20.37 7.24
C ASP A 41 2.71 -21.38 7.63
N GLN A 42 2.35 -22.30 8.53
CA GLN A 42 3.28 -23.30 9.04
C GLN A 42 3.79 -24.26 7.97
N GLN A 43 2.96 -24.61 6.98
CA GLN A 43 3.32 -25.55 5.92
C GLN A 43 4.25 -24.88 4.92
N GLU A 44 3.93 -23.66 4.49
CA GLU A 44 4.76 -22.86 3.59
C GLU A 44 6.09 -22.46 4.22
N ALA A 45 6.12 -22.16 5.53
CA ALA A 45 7.38 -21.90 6.24
C ALA A 45 8.33 -23.11 6.18
N LEU A 46 7.80 -24.34 6.23
CA LEU A 46 8.60 -25.56 6.15
C LEU A 46 9.03 -25.90 4.72
N SER A 47 8.27 -25.49 3.70
CA SER A 47 8.61 -25.73 2.29
C SER A 47 9.46 -24.62 1.64
N SER A 48 9.45 -23.40 2.19
CA SER A 48 10.13 -22.22 1.65
C SER A 48 11.62 -22.43 1.37
N ASP A 49 12.14 -21.89 0.28
CA ASP A 49 13.58 -21.89 -0.03
C ASP A 49 14.32 -20.64 0.53
N LEU A 50 13.60 -19.74 1.21
CA LEU A 50 14.17 -18.55 1.84
C LEU A 50 15.04 -18.85 3.05
N MET A 51 14.90 -20.02 3.66
CA MET A 51 15.50 -20.35 4.95
C MET A 51 16.12 -21.75 4.96
N GLY A 52 17.21 -21.92 5.72
CA GLY A 52 17.77 -23.23 6.03
C GLY A 52 16.86 -24.03 7.00
N LEU A 53 17.05 -25.35 7.09
CA LEU A 53 16.15 -26.26 7.82
C LEU A 53 15.88 -25.83 9.28
N PHE A 54 16.90 -25.39 10.02
CA PHE A 54 16.76 -24.96 11.41
C PHE A 54 16.05 -23.61 11.52
N GLU A 55 16.34 -22.68 10.61
CA GLU A 55 15.72 -21.36 10.57
C GLU A 55 14.22 -21.49 10.27
N LYS A 56 13.81 -22.39 9.36
CA LYS A 56 12.40 -22.70 9.10
C LYS A 56 11.64 -23.10 10.35
N ARG A 57 12.25 -23.90 11.24
CA ARG A 57 11.62 -24.32 12.50
C ARG A 57 11.44 -23.15 13.45
N ARG A 58 12.45 -22.27 13.57
CA ARG A 58 12.37 -21.06 14.38
C ARG A 58 11.31 -20.09 13.85
N PHE A 59 11.30 -19.85 12.54
CA PHE A 59 10.34 -18.98 11.89
C PHE A 59 8.91 -19.52 12.00
N ARG A 60 8.71 -20.84 11.84
CA ARG A 60 7.42 -21.48 12.11
C ARG A 60 6.95 -21.21 13.55
N SER A 61 7.82 -21.38 14.54
CA SER A 61 7.48 -21.10 15.95
C SER A 61 7.13 -19.62 16.18
N PHE A 62 7.85 -18.71 15.52
CA PHE A 62 7.53 -17.28 15.53
C PHE A 62 6.14 -17.00 14.95
N LEU A 63 5.81 -17.53 13.77
CA LEU A 63 4.49 -17.34 13.16
C LEU A 63 3.36 -17.91 14.04
N ILE A 64 3.57 -19.09 14.65
CA ILE A 64 2.61 -19.68 15.58
C ILE A 64 2.37 -18.75 16.77
N TRP A 65 3.43 -18.22 17.38
CA TRP A 65 3.31 -17.29 18.50
C TRP A 65 2.60 -16.00 18.10
N VAL A 66 2.96 -15.41 16.95
CA VAL A 66 2.32 -14.20 16.42
C VAL A 66 0.81 -14.42 16.23
N GLN A 67 0.41 -15.56 15.67
CA GLN A 67 -1.00 -15.88 15.46
C GLN A 67 -1.77 -16.14 16.75
N ASN A 68 -1.17 -16.85 17.71
CA ASN A 68 -1.83 -17.23 18.96
C ASN A 68 -1.86 -16.11 20.02
N MET A 69 -0.96 -15.13 19.93
CA MET A 69 -0.92 -14.02 20.90
C MET A 69 -2.23 -13.23 20.85
N GLN A 70 -2.83 -12.92 21.99
CA GLN A 70 -4.01 -12.07 22.13
C GLN A 70 -3.65 -10.85 22.96
N GLU A 71 -4.04 -9.67 22.49
CA GLU A 71 -3.62 -8.40 23.10
C GLU A 71 -4.21 -8.18 24.49
N ASP A 72 -5.40 -8.73 24.72
CA ASP A 72 -6.17 -8.67 25.96
C ASP A 72 -5.92 -9.86 26.90
N GLU A 73 -5.12 -10.86 26.47
CA GLU A 73 -4.79 -12.04 27.28
C GLU A 73 -3.26 -12.18 27.51
N PRO A 74 -2.69 -11.56 28.56
CA PRO A 74 -1.25 -11.59 28.84
C PRO A 74 -0.62 -12.98 28.99
N LYS A 75 -1.41 -14.03 29.24
CA LYS A 75 -0.91 -15.41 29.30
C LYS A 75 -0.43 -15.90 27.94
N THR A 76 -1.05 -15.44 26.85
CA THR A 76 -0.68 -15.82 25.47
C THR A 76 0.63 -15.18 25.01
N TRP A 77 1.12 -14.17 25.74
CA TRP A 77 2.35 -13.45 25.43
C TRP A 77 3.60 -14.30 25.67
N ASP A 78 3.47 -15.41 26.41
CA ASP A 78 4.55 -16.36 26.68
C ASP A 78 5.78 -15.64 27.28
N GLY A 79 5.54 -14.77 28.27
CA GLY A 79 6.59 -14.02 28.95
C GLY A 79 7.26 -12.91 28.13
N PHE A 80 6.71 -12.54 26.96
CA PHE A 80 7.20 -11.42 26.15
C PHE A 80 6.14 -10.31 26.04
N ASP A 81 6.35 -9.15 26.66
CA ASP A 81 5.42 -8.02 26.55
C ASP A 81 5.64 -7.24 25.23
N PRO A 82 4.72 -7.33 24.25
CA PRO A 82 4.89 -6.70 22.95
C PRO A 82 4.65 -5.19 22.95
N PHE A 83 4.07 -4.63 24.03
CA PHE A 83 3.78 -3.20 24.16
C PHE A 83 4.99 -2.42 24.65
N ASN A 84 5.88 -3.06 25.40
CA ASN A 84 7.06 -2.42 25.99
C ASN A 84 8.39 -2.92 25.40
N ASN A 85 8.41 -4.07 24.73
CA ASN A 85 9.62 -4.60 24.10
C ASN A 85 9.65 -4.32 22.60
N SER A 86 10.86 -4.11 22.09
CA SER A 86 11.09 -3.83 20.68
C SER A 86 10.87 -5.05 19.79
N MET A 87 10.67 -4.82 18.49
CA MET A 87 10.64 -5.90 17.51
C MET A 87 11.98 -6.65 17.44
N SER A 88 13.11 -5.97 17.65
CA SER A 88 14.42 -6.63 17.79
C SER A 88 14.47 -7.62 18.95
N ALA A 89 13.88 -7.29 20.11
CA ALA A 89 13.79 -8.20 21.24
C ALA A 89 12.93 -9.43 20.90
N LEU A 90 11.84 -9.24 20.16
CA LEU A 90 11.00 -10.35 19.69
C LEU A 90 11.76 -11.27 18.72
N TYR A 91 12.46 -10.69 17.74
CA TYR A 91 13.30 -11.47 16.81
C TYR A 91 14.39 -12.25 17.55
N ASN A 92 15.01 -11.66 18.58
CA ASN A 92 16.00 -12.32 19.43
C ASN A 92 15.37 -13.47 20.24
N LYS A 93 14.17 -13.30 20.81
CA LYS A 93 13.44 -14.36 21.52
C LYS A 93 13.28 -15.62 20.66
N PHE A 94 12.98 -15.45 19.36
CA PHE A 94 12.85 -16.56 18.42
C PHE A 94 14.16 -16.93 17.70
N SER A 95 15.26 -16.22 17.98
CA SER A 95 16.56 -16.40 17.35
C SER A 95 16.50 -16.38 15.81
N LEU A 96 15.71 -15.45 15.25
CA LEU A 96 15.59 -15.28 13.80
C LEU A 96 16.84 -14.58 13.24
N ASP A 97 17.36 -15.09 12.14
CA ASP A 97 18.51 -14.48 11.47
C ASP A 97 18.15 -13.18 10.75
N LYS A 98 19.16 -12.38 10.39
CA LYS A 98 18.94 -11.07 9.75
C LYS A 98 18.16 -11.16 8.43
N ASN A 99 18.33 -12.22 7.65
CA ASN A 99 17.58 -12.38 6.40
C ASN A 99 16.11 -12.69 6.68
N THR A 100 15.83 -13.48 7.72
CA THR A 100 14.46 -13.75 8.15
C THR A 100 13.77 -12.50 8.66
N GLN A 101 14.48 -11.70 9.45
CA GLN A 101 13.98 -10.39 9.89
C GLN A 101 13.68 -9.47 8.71
N ASP A 102 14.55 -9.45 7.69
CA ASP A 102 14.42 -8.64 6.46
C ASP A 102 13.12 -8.97 5.71
N PHE A 103 12.91 -10.23 5.30
CA PHE A 103 11.67 -10.56 4.58
C PHE A 103 10.43 -10.47 5.48
N THR A 104 10.55 -10.68 6.79
CA THR A 104 9.41 -10.53 7.72
C THR A 104 8.97 -9.07 7.81
N GLY A 105 9.90 -8.14 7.97
CA GLY A 105 9.60 -6.71 8.02
C GLY A 105 9.04 -6.17 6.70
N HIS A 106 9.72 -6.48 5.61
CA HIS A 106 9.45 -5.87 4.31
C HIS A 106 8.35 -6.60 3.53
N ALA A 107 8.29 -7.93 3.58
CA ALA A 107 7.34 -8.71 2.78
C ALA A 107 6.09 -9.18 3.52
N LEU A 108 6.12 -9.34 4.84
CA LEU A 108 4.93 -9.65 5.66
C LEU A 108 4.36 -8.40 6.33
N ALA A 109 5.18 -7.64 7.05
CA ALA A 109 4.74 -6.45 7.76
C ALA A 109 4.67 -5.18 6.88
N LEU A 110 5.20 -5.25 5.64
CA LEU A 110 5.15 -4.19 4.64
C LEU A 110 5.71 -2.84 5.15
N TYR A 111 6.79 -2.89 5.92
CA TYR A 111 7.60 -1.72 6.22
C TYR A 111 8.43 -1.31 5.00
N ARG A 112 8.76 -0.02 4.91
CA ARG A 112 9.57 0.56 3.82
C ARG A 112 11.06 0.68 4.19
N ASP A 113 11.36 0.54 5.47
CA ASP A 113 12.67 0.71 6.10
C ASP A 113 12.71 -0.12 7.39
N ASP A 114 13.85 -0.11 8.08
CA ASP A 114 14.10 -0.88 9.30
C ASP A 114 13.78 -0.14 10.61
N ASP A 115 13.22 1.08 10.56
CA ASP A 115 13.01 1.88 11.78
C ASP A 115 12.08 1.16 12.77
N TYR A 116 11.18 0.30 12.26
CA TYR A 116 10.30 -0.54 13.05
C TYR A 116 11.02 -1.52 13.97
N ILE A 117 12.28 -1.88 13.69
CA ILE A 117 13.05 -2.85 14.48
C ILE A 117 13.28 -2.34 15.90
N GLY A 118 13.46 -1.02 16.06
CA GLY A 118 13.63 -0.36 17.36
C GLY A 118 12.30 -0.02 18.06
N GLN A 119 11.19 -0.05 17.34
CA GLN A 119 9.86 0.27 17.86
C GLN A 119 9.23 -0.93 18.58
N THR A 120 8.17 -0.67 19.35
CA THR A 120 7.43 -1.70 20.09
C THR A 120 6.89 -2.77 19.13
N ALA A 121 7.00 -4.04 19.54
CA ALA A 121 6.69 -5.17 18.67
C ALA A 121 5.21 -5.23 18.25
N ILE A 122 4.31 -4.69 19.07
CA ILE A 122 2.85 -4.80 18.87
C ILE A 122 2.38 -4.31 17.50
N THR A 123 2.90 -3.18 17.01
CA THR A 123 2.52 -2.64 15.70
C THR A 123 2.91 -3.59 14.57
N THR A 124 4.11 -4.15 14.66
CA THR A 124 4.59 -5.13 13.68
C THR A 124 3.79 -6.43 13.74
N ILE A 125 3.46 -6.91 14.95
CA ILE A 125 2.63 -8.10 15.13
C ILE A 125 1.25 -7.91 14.50
N ARG A 126 0.58 -6.77 14.74
CA ARG A 126 -0.71 -6.44 14.12
C ARG A 126 -0.62 -6.45 12.58
N ARG A 127 0.47 -5.93 12.00
CA ARG A 127 0.70 -5.96 10.55
C ARG A 127 0.90 -7.38 10.01
N ILE A 128 1.68 -8.22 10.69
CA ILE A 128 1.87 -9.62 10.29
C ILE A 128 0.55 -10.40 10.38
N LYS A 129 -0.21 -10.23 11.46
CA LYS A 129 -1.55 -10.81 11.59
C LYS A 129 -2.48 -10.37 10.46
N LEU A 130 -2.51 -9.07 10.17
CA LEU A 130 -3.31 -8.52 9.08
C LEU A 130 -2.97 -9.15 7.72
N TYR A 131 -1.70 -9.42 7.45
CA TYR A 131 -1.27 -10.15 6.26
C TYR A 131 -1.88 -11.56 6.24
N SER A 132 -1.70 -12.34 7.32
CA SER A 132 -2.22 -13.70 7.43
C SER A 132 -3.74 -13.76 7.34
N ASP A 133 -4.46 -12.86 8.01
CA ASP A 133 -5.92 -12.78 7.97
C ASP A 133 -6.44 -12.43 6.57
N SER A 134 -5.75 -11.50 5.88
CA SER A 134 -6.09 -11.11 4.51
C SER A 134 -5.91 -12.26 3.54
N LEU A 135 -4.85 -13.05 3.72
CA LEU A 135 -4.61 -14.24 2.94
C LEU A 135 -5.65 -15.32 3.23
N ALA A 136 -5.95 -15.63 4.50
CA ALA A 136 -6.89 -16.67 4.88
C ALA A 136 -8.27 -16.47 4.23
N ARG A 137 -8.65 -15.22 3.96
CA ARG A 137 -9.89 -14.85 3.26
C ARG A 137 -9.90 -15.18 1.76
N TYR A 138 -8.75 -15.09 1.05
CA TYR A 138 -8.70 -15.20 -0.42
C TYR A 138 -7.73 -16.27 -0.98
N GLY A 139 -6.96 -16.93 -0.11
CA GLY A 139 -6.18 -18.15 -0.38
C GLY A 139 -4.87 -17.98 -1.16
N LYS A 140 -4.79 -17.08 -2.14
CA LYS A 140 -3.61 -16.97 -3.03
C LYS A 140 -2.57 -15.95 -2.55
N SER A 141 -3.02 -14.74 -2.23
CA SER A 141 -2.21 -13.65 -1.69
C SER A 141 -3.08 -12.74 -0.81
N PRO A 142 -2.51 -11.84 0.02
CA PRO A 142 -3.28 -10.92 0.85
C PRO A 142 -3.79 -9.70 0.06
N TYR A 143 -3.64 -9.67 -1.27
CA TYR A 143 -3.91 -8.48 -2.09
C TYR A 143 -5.15 -8.67 -2.96
N LEU A 144 -5.86 -7.56 -3.13
CA LEU A 144 -6.98 -7.40 -4.04
C LEU A 144 -6.62 -6.31 -5.05
N TYR A 145 -7.10 -6.47 -6.27
CA TYR A 145 -6.99 -5.47 -7.31
C TYR A 145 -8.34 -5.32 -8.01
N PRO A 146 -8.82 -4.09 -8.25
CA PRO A 146 -10.11 -3.89 -8.91
C PRO A 146 -10.07 -4.35 -10.36
N MET A 147 -11.15 -5.00 -10.79
CA MET A 147 -11.40 -5.24 -12.22
C MET A 147 -11.42 -3.90 -12.96
N TYR A 148 -10.89 -3.88 -14.18
CA TYR A 148 -10.69 -2.67 -15.00
C TYR A 148 -9.67 -1.66 -14.45
N GLY A 149 -9.06 -1.94 -13.30
CA GLY A 149 -7.94 -1.18 -12.75
C GLY A 149 -8.33 -0.08 -11.77
N LEU A 150 -7.31 0.60 -11.24
CA LEU A 150 -7.47 1.55 -10.14
C LEU A 150 -8.31 2.78 -10.50
N GLY A 151 -8.53 3.05 -11.79
CA GLY A 151 -9.42 4.11 -12.27
C GLY A 151 -10.88 3.92 -11.85
N GLU A 152 -11.31 2.70 -11.50
CA GLU A 152 -12.66 2.44 -10.99
C GLU A 152 -12.88 3.02 -9.59
N LEU A 153 -11.82 3.15 -8.77
CA LEU A 153 -11.92 3.70 -7.42
C LEU A 153 -12.43 5.16 -7.43
N PRO A 154 -11.78 6.12 -8.11
CA PRO A 154 -12.28 7.49 -8.16
C PRO A 154 -13.64 7.60 -8.87
N GLN A 155 -13.92 6.76 -9.88
CA GLN A 155 -15.24 6.73 -10.54
C GLN A 155 -16.35 6.28 -9.58
N GLY A 156 -16.11 5.24 -8.79
CA GLY A 156 -17.04 4.77 -7.77
C GLY A 156 -17.33 5.84 -6.72
N PHE A 157 -16.29 6.54 -6.25
CA PHE A 157 -16.45 7.65 -5.30
C PHE A 157 -17.16 8.86 -5.92
N ALA A 158 -16.92 9.17 -7.20
CA ALA A 158 -17.65 10.22 -7.90
C ALA A 158 -19.14 9.92 -8.01
N ARG A 159 -19.49 8.67 -8.34
CA ARG A 159 -20.89 8.20 -8.33
C ARG A 159 -21.50 8.28 -6.93
N LEU A 160 -20.77 7.85 -5.91
CA LEU A 160 -21.23 7.92 -4.53
C LEU A 160 -21.54 9.37 -4.14
N SER A 161 -20.64 10.30 -4.42
CA SER A 161 -20.86 11.73 -4.15
C SER A 161 -22.09 12.27 -4.90
N ALA A 162 -22.31 11.86 -6.15
CA ALA A 162 -23.49 12.26 -6.92
C ALA A 162 -24.82 11.80 -6.29
N ILE A 163 -24.85 10.62 -5.68
CA ILE A 163 -26.03 10.13 -4.93
C ILE A 163 -26.35 11.04 -3.74
N TYR A 164 -25.33 11.61 -3.11
CA TYR A 164 -25.46 12.59 -2.03
C TYR A 164 -25.59 14.05 -2.52
N GLY A 165 -25.88 14.25 -3.81
CA GLY A 165 -26.12 15.57 -4.40
C GLY A 165 -24.87 16.32 -4.88
N GLY A 166 -23.70 15.69 -4.85
CA GLY A 166 -22.47 16.23 -5.44
C GLY A 166 -22.51 16.25 -6.97
N THR A 167 -21.67 17.06 -7.60
CA THR A 167 -21.45 17.02 -9.05
C THR A 167 -19.95 17.10 -9.31
N TYR A 168 -19.43 16.15 -10.08
CA TYR A 168 -18.02 16.13 -10.48
C TYR A 168 -17.86 16.91 -11.79
N MET A 169 -16.99 17.91 -11.78
CA MET A 169 -16.68 18.73 -12.94
C MET A 169 -15.27 18.37 -13.43
N LEU A 170 -15.18 17.80 -14.62
CA LEU A 170 -13.91 17.60 -15.34
C LEU A 170 -13.75 18.72 -16.38
N ASP A 171 -12.54 18.91 -16.89
CA ASP A 171 -12.22 19.98 -17.85
C ASP A 171 -12.61 21.39 -17.35
N LYS A 172 -12.51 21.60 -16.03
CA LYS A 172 -12.84 22.86 -15.35
C LYS A 172 -11.57 23.37 -14.64
N PRO A 173 -10.77 24.22 -15.30
CA PRO A 173 -9.52 24.71 -14.73
C PRO A 173 -9.80 25.57 -13.50
N ILE A 174 -8.94 25.47 -12.48
CA ILE A 174 -8.99 26.30 -11.29
C ILE A 174 -7.99 27.44 -11.46
N ASP A 175 -8.49 28.67 -11.53
CA ASP A 175 -7.65 29.85 -11.72
C ASP A 175 -7.09 30.36 -10.39
N GLU A 176 -7.84 30.20 -9.30
CA GLU A 176 -7.48 30.75 -8.00
C GLU A 176 -8.23 30.08 -6.84
N ILE A 177 -7.52 29.82 -5.75
CA ILE A 177 -8.11 29.53 -4.44
C ILE A 177 -8.20 30.87 -3.69
N VAL A 178 -9.42 31.36 -3.48
CA VAL A 178 -9.68 32.69 -2.91
C VAL A 178 -9.49 32.64 -1.40
N ILE A 179 -8.60 33.50 -0.87
CA ILE A 179 -8.22 33.53 0.54
C ILE A 179 -8.46 34.92 1.10
N GLU A 180 -9.17 35.01 2.23
CA GLU A 180 -9.38 36.23 2.99
C GLU A 180 -8.93 36.03 4.44
N ASN A 181 -8.19 37.00 4.99
CA ASN A 181 -7.66 36.93 6.36
C ASN A 181 -6.88 35.62 6.65
N GLY A 182 -6.18 35.09 5.64
CA GLY A 182 -5.39 33.87 5.74
C GLY A 182 -6.19 32.57 5.68
N LYS A 183 -7.52 32.61 5.46
CA LYS A 183 -8.41 31.45 5.37
C LYS A 183 -9.11 31.38 4.02
N VAL A 184 -9.31 30.18 3.49
CA VAL A 184 -10.04 29.99 2.23
C VAL A 184 -11.51 30.39 2.37
N VAL A 185 -12.02 31.08 1.35
CA VAL A 185 -13.42 31.48 1.24
C VAL A 185 -14.08 30.99 -0.06
N GLY A 186 -13.30 30.57 -1.06
CA GLY A 186 -13.85 30.03 -2.29
C GLY A 186 -12.80 29.56 -3.29
N VAL A 187 -13.28 29.10 -4.44
CA VAL A 187 -12.46 28.69 -5.58
C VAL A 187 -13.02 29.35 -6.84
N ARG A 188 -12.15 29.99 -7.62
CA ARG A 188 -12.50 30.67 -8.88
C ARG A 188 -12.11 29.82 -10.08
N SER A 189 -13.03 29.76 -11.05
CA SER A 189 -12.84 29.10 -12.34
C SER A 189 -13.53 29.93 -13.44
N GLY A 190 -12.74 30.58 -14.29
CA GLY A 190 -13.19 31.63 -15.18
C GLY A 190 -13.72 32.84 -14.40
N ASP A 191 -14.93 33.25 -14.76
CA ASP A 191 -15.64 34.39 -14.16
C ASP A 191 -16.48 33.99 -12.93
N GLU A 192 -16.50 32.71 -12.56
CA GLU A 192 -17.32 32.18 -11.47
C GLU A 192 -16.49 31.90 -10.21
N VAL A 193 -17.02 32.24 -9.03
CA VAL A 193 -16.45 31.89 -7.72
C VAL A 193 -17.42 31.02 -6.94
N ALA A 194 -17.02 29.77 -6.68
CA ALA A 194 -17.74 28.87 -5.78
C ALA A 194 -17.26 29.10 -4.34
N GLN A 195 -18.15 29.57 -3.46
CA GLN A 195 -17.83 29.85 -2.06
C GLN A 195 -17.76 28.55 -1.26
N CYS A 196 -16.77 28.43 -0.37
CA CYS A 196 -16.57 27.27 0.49
C CYS A 196 -15.90 27.64 1.81
N LYS A 197 -16.01 26.75 2.81
CA LYS A 197 -15.35 26.93 4.12
C LYS A 197 -14.01 26.20 4.23
N GLN A 198 -13.83 25.19 3.40
CA GLN A 198 -12.70 24.27 3.37
C GLN A 198 -12.43 23.87 1.92
N VAL A 199 -11.16 23.66 1.58
CA VAL A 199 -10.73 23.10 0.30
C VAL A 199 -9.88 21.86 0.56
N PHE A 200 -10.17 20.80 -0.19
CA PHE A 200 -9.36 19.58 -0.23
C PHE A 200 -8.73 19.48 -1.61
N CYS A 201 -7.42 19.33 -1.68
CA CYS A 201 -6.73 19.29 -2.96
C CYS A 201 -5.45 18.45 -2.90
N ASP A 202 -4.96 18.06 -4.07
CA ASP A 202 -3.62 17.49 -4.19
C ASP A 202 -2.57 18.63 -4.38
N PRO A 203 -1.27 18.31 -4.25
CA PRO A 203 -0.19 19.30 -4.35
C PRO A 203 -0.17 20.17 -5.61
N THR A 204 -0.75 19.71 -6.73
CA THR A 204 -0.68 20.43 -8.02
C THR A 204 -1.51 21.71 -8.04
N TYR A 205 -2.50 21.84 -7.16
CA TYR A 205 -3.34 23.04 -7.06
C TYR A 205 -2.71 24.17 -6.22
N VAL A 206 -1.66 23.88 -5.44
CA VAL A 206 -1.12 24.76 -4.39
C VAL A 206 0.40 24.65 -4.25
N SER A 207 1.13 24.90 -5.34
CA SER A 207 2.59 24.71 -5.41
C SER A 207 3.40 25.50 -4.37
N ASP A 208 2.86 26.61 -3.86
CA ASP A 208 3.47 27.46 -2.82
C ASP A 208 3.27 26.93 -1.39
N ARG A 209 2.39 25.94 -1.20
CA ARG A 209 2.03 25.34 0.11
C ARG A 209 2.54 23.92 0.29
N VAL A 210 3.40 23.48 -0.61
CA VAL A 210 3.97 22.15 -0.61
C VAL A 210 5.48 22.21 -0.77
N LYS A 211 6.16 21.18 -0.27
CA LYS A 211 7.60 21.01 -0.46
C LYS A 211 7.90 19.64 -1.04
N LYS A 212 8.90 19.59 -1.91
CA LYS A 212 9.48 18.35 -2.43
C LYS A 212 10.32 17.70 -1.34
N VAL A 213 10.06 16.43 -1.05
CA VAL A 213 10.84 15.63 -0.08
C VAL A 213 11.49 14.41 -0.70
N GLY A 214 11.25 14.16 -1.99
CA GLY A 214 11.88 13.08 -2.73
C GLY A 214 11.40 13.01 -4.17
N GLN A 215 11.74 11.93 -4.84
CA GLN A 215 11.20 11.56 -6.15
C GLN A 215 10.93 10.06 -6.18
N VAL A 216 9.97 9.65 -7.01
CA VAL A 216 9.64 8.25 -7.25
C VAL A 216 9.83 7.97 -8.73
N ILE A 217 10.58 6.91 -9.05
CA ILE A 217 10.62 6.36 -10.41
C ILE A 217 9.57 5.26 -10.53
N ARG A 218 8.84 5.25 -11.65
CA ARG A 218 7.95 4.16 -12.07
C ARG A 218 8.29 3.77 -13.50
N CYS A 219 8.44 2.47 -13.75
CA CYS A 219 8.65 1.91 -15.08
C CYS A 219 7.54 0.90 -15.38
N ILE A 220 6.61 1.30 -16.26
CA ILE A 220 5.55 0.43 -16.77
C ILE A 220 6.12 -0.38 -17.92
N CYS A 221 5.98 -1.70 -17.86
CA CYS A 221 6.51 -2.65 -18.83
C CYS A 221 5.36 -3.47 -19.42
N LEU A 222 5.24 -3.48 -20.75
CA LEU A 222 4.32 -4.35 -21.47
C LEU A 222 5.02 -5.66 -21.82
N MET A 223 4.37 -6.77 -21.50
CA MET A 223 4.89 -8.12 -21.67
C MET A 223 3.82 -9.04 -22.25
N ASP A 224 4.25 -10.12 -22.91
CA ASP A 224 3.39 -11.16 -23.51
C ASP A 224 3.55 -12.53 -22.81
N HIS A 225 4.08 -12.54 -21.60
CA HIS A 225 4.30 -13.73 -20.78
C HIS A 225 4.21 -13.38 -19.27
N PRO A 226 3.95 -14.36 -18.39
CA PRO A 226 4.04 -14.16 -16.94
C PRO A 226 5.49 -13.92 -16.51
N ILE A 227 5.69 -13.33 -15.32
CA ILE A 227 7.03 -13.16 -14.75
C ILE A 227 7.65 -14.54 -14.48
N PRO A 228 8.90 -14.81 -14.92
CA PRO A 228 9.61 -16.06 -14.62
C PRO A 228 9.62 -16.39 -13.13
N SER A 229 9.62 -17.69 -12.79
CA SER A 229 9.66 -18.18 -11.40
C SER A 229 8.44 -17.81 -10.52
N THR A 230 7.31 -17.46 -11.14
CA THR A 230 6.04 -17.21 -10.43
C THR A 230 5.03 -18.36 -10.57
N GLY A 231 5.38 -19.46 -11.22
CA GLY A 231 4.43 -20.55 -11.50
C GLY A 231 3.29 -20.11 -12.42
N ASP A 232 3.62 -19.31 -13.43
CA ASP A 232 2.71 -18.74 -14.42
C ASP A 232 1.57 -17.88 -13.84
N ALA A 233 1.84 -17.22 -12.70
CA ALA A 233 0.89 -16.32 -12.07
C ALA A 233 0.49 -15.16 -13.00
N LEU A 234 -0.81 -14.92 -13.10
CA LEU A 234 -1.40 -13.89 -13.97
C LEU A 234 -1.51 -12.53 -13.28
N SER A 235 -1.21 -12.47 -11.99
CA SER A 235 -0.93 -11.25 -11.23
C SER A 235 -0.06 -11.55 -10.03
N THR A 236 0.82 -10.61 -9.68
CA THR A 236 1.79 -10.80 -8.60
C THR A 236 2.21 -9.49 -7.96
N GLN A 237 2.52 -9.57 -6.67
CA GLN A 237 3.35 -8.63 -5.94
C GLN A 237 4.75 -9.24 -5.77
N ILE A 238 5.80 -8.46 -5.99
CA ILE A 238 7.18 -8.81 -5.63
C ILE A 238 7.78 -7.64 -4.86
N ILE A 239 8.37 -7.93 -3.71
CA ILE A 239 9.10 -6.96 -2.89
C ILE A 239 10.59 -7.29 -2.98
N ILE A 240 11.39 -6.28 -3.27
CA ILE A 240 12.86 -6.35 -3.27
C ILE A 240 13.34 -5.52 -2.09
N PRO A 241 13.64 -6.15 -0.94
CA PRO A 241 14.09 -5.44 0.24
C PRO A 241 15.39 -4.68 -0.05
N GLN A 242 15.48 -3.45 0.45
CA GLN A 242 16.57 -2.52 0.19
C GLN A 242 17.96 -3.11 0.42
N LYS A 243 18.11 -3.95 1.46
CA LYS A 243 19.38 -4.62 1.80
C LYS A 243 19.83 -5.65 0.76
N GLN A 244 18.91 -6.26 0.02
CA GLN A 244 19.25 -7.25 -1.01
C GLN A 244 19.90 -6.62 -2.25
N VAL A 245 19.75 -5.30 -2.40
CA VAL A 245 20.22 -4.53 -3.56
C VAL A 245 21.08 -3.32 -3.16
N GLY A 246 21.50 -3.24 -1.90
CA GLY A 246 22.40 -2.19 -1.40
C GLY A 246 21.81 -0.78 -1.45
N ARG A 247 20.51 -0.65 -1.13
CA ARG A 247 19.74 0.60 -1.17
C ARG A 247 19.24 1.02 0.22
N ASN A 248 18.67 2.22 0.31
CA ASN A 248 17.96 2.73 1.48
C ASN A 248 16.42 2.67 1.34
N SER A 249 15.93 2.27 0.18
CA SER A 249 14.52 2.10 -0.11
C SER A 249 14.28 0.85 -0.95
N ASP A 250 13.21 0.13 -0.61
CA ASP A 250 12.77 -1.07 -1.34
C ASP A 250 12.43 -0.76 -2.79
N ILE A 251 12.50 -1.79 -3.63
CA ILE A 251 11.95 -1.78 -4.99
C ILE A 251 10.71 -2.68 -5.00
N TYR A 252 9.63 -2.17 -5.56
CA TYR A 252 8.36 -2.90 -5.68
C TYR A 252 8.13 -3.26 -7.14
N VAL A 253 7.68 -4.50 -7.37
CA VAL A 253 7.18 -4.94 -8.68
C VAL A 253 5.74 -5.42 -8.52
N SER A 254 4.85 -4.88 -9.32
CA SER A 254 3.49 -5.41 -9.46
C SER A 254 3.25 -5.90 -10.88
N LEU A 255 2.47 -6.96 -11.03
CA LEU A 255 2.01 -7.48 -12.32
C LEU A 255 0.49 -7.63 -12.26
N VAL A 256 -0.17 -7.10 -13.28
CA VAL A 256 -1.57 -7.37 -13.60
C VAL A 256 -1.68 -7.72 -15.08
N SER A 257 -2.77 -8.35 -15.48
CA SER A 257 -2.93 -8.84 -16.84
C SER A 257 -4.38 -8.75 -17.30
N HIS A 258 -4.65 -9.28 -18.48
CA HIS A 258 -6.00 -9.45 -19.02
C HIS A 258 -7.01 -10.07 -18.05
N THR A 259 -6.58 -10.85 -17.06
CA THR A 259 -7.48 -11.43 -16.04
C THR A 259 -8.11 -10.40 -15.11
N HIS A 260 -7.59 -9.17 -15.08
CA HIS A 260 -8.13 -8.01 -14.36
C HIS A 260 -8.78 -7.01 -15.32
N GLN A 261 -8.95 -7.34 -16.60
CA GLN A 261 -9.49 -6.46 -17.64
C GLN A 261 -8.70 -5.16 -17.86
N VAL A 262 -7.40 -5.17 -17.57
CA VAL A 262 -6.51 -4.01 -17.78
C VAL A 262 -5.65 -4.12 -19.04
N ALA A 263 -5.65 -5.28 -19.71
CA ALA A 263 -4.86 -5.56 -20.89
C ALA A 263 -5.59 -6.53 -21.83
N ALA A 264 -5.22 -6.53 -23.12
CA ALA A 264 -5.73 -7.50 -24.08
C ALA A 264 -5.28 -8.93 -23.72
N LYS A 265 -6.04 -9.96 -24.16
CA LYS A 265 -5.72 -11.37 -23.89
C LYS A 265 -4.27 -11.71 -24.27
N GLY A 266 -3.55 -12.35 -23.36
CA GLY A 266 -2.13 -12.70 -23.53
C GLY A 266 -1.14 -11.59 -23.15
N TRP A 267 -1.63 -10.38 -22.84
CA TRP A 267 -0.79 -9.27 -22.38
C TRP A 267 -0.79 -9.11 -20.87
N PHE A 268 0.33 -8.61 -20.39
CA PHE A 268 0.64 -8.32 -19.00
C PHE A 268 1.22 -6.91 -18.90
N ILE A 269 0.90 -6.26 -17.78
CA ILE A 269 1.41 -4.94 -17.41
C ILE A 269 2.15 -5.13 -16.09
N ALA A 270 3.48 -5.03 -16.15
CA ALA A 270 4.32 -4.98 -14.97
C ALA A 270 4.65 -3.52 -14.65
N MET A 271 4.77 -3.17 -13.38
CA MET A 271 5.27 -1.88 -12.93
C MET A 271 6.39 -2.10 -11.93
N VAL A 272 7.55 -1.48 -12.17
CA VAL A 272 8.66 -1.43 -11.22
C VAL A 272 8.76 -0.02 -10.64
N SER A 273 8.77 0.12 -9.31
CA SER A 273 8.83 1.41 -8.64
C SER A 273 9.76 1.43 -7.43
N THR A 274 10.41 2.57 -7.20
CA THR A 274 11.22 2.82 -5.99
C THR A 274 11.41 4.33 -5.78
N THR A 275 11.84 4.71 -4.58
CA THR A 275 12.30 6.07 -4.27
C THR A 275 13.63 6.33 -4.98
N VAL A 276 13.81 7.50 -5.59
CA VAL A 276 15.07 7.85 -6.26
C VAL A 276 16.15 8.19 -5.23
N GLU A 277 17.29 7.51 -5.30
CA GLU A 277 18.45 7.74 -4.43
C GLU A 277 19.67 8.30 -5.17
N THR A 278 19.70 8.23 -6.50
CA THR A 278 20.86 8.59 -7.33
C THR A 278 20.50 9.50 -8.50
N LYS A 279 21.52 9.95 -9.24
CA LYS A 279 21.35 10.74 -10.48
C LYS A 279 21.01 9.88 -11.70
N MET A 280 20.93 8.55 -11.56
CA MET A 280 20.58 7.62 -12.65
C MET A 280 19.38 6.74 -12.24
N PRO A 281 18.15 7.29 -12.16
CA PRO A 281 17.01 6.60 -11.58
C PRO A 281 16.66 5.27 -12.29
N GLU A 282 16.79 5.22 -13.62
CA GLU A 282 16.54 3.97 -14.38
C GLU A 282 17.50 2.83 -14.01
N ALA A 283 18.73 3.14 -13.59
CA ALA A 283 19.68 2.11 -13.17
C ALA A 283 19.29 1.49 -11.82
N GLU A 284 18.60 2.25 -10.97
CA GLU A 284 18.17 1.81 -9.64
C GLU A 284 17.10 0.71 -9.69
N ILE A 285 16.24 0.75 -10.70
CA ILE A 285 15.16 -0.24 -10.90
C ILE A 285 15.62 -1.47 -11.69
N LYS A 286 16.89 -1.53 -12.12
CA LYS A 286 17.42 -2.67 -12.88
C LYS A 286 17.17 -4.02 -12.19
N PRO A 287 17.34 -4.19 -10.86
CA PRO A 287 17.04 -5.45 -10.20
C PRO A 287 15.59 -5.90 -10.39
N GLY A 288 14.63 -4.98 -10.42
CA GLY A 288 13.22 -5.30 -10.69
C GLY A 288 12.96 -5.61 -12.17
N LEU A 289 13.59 -4.86 -13.08
CA LEU A 289 13.48 -5.10 -14.53
C LEU A 289 14.07 -6.46 -14.94
N ASP A 290 15.19 -6.86 -14.34
CA ASP A 290 15.86 -8.14 -14.62
C ASP A 290 14.97 -9.35 -14.28
N LEU A 291 14.02 -9.19 -13.34
CA LEU A 291 13.06 -10.24 -12.99
C LEU A 291 11.99 -10.45 -14.06
N LEU A 292 11.69 -9.43 -14.87
CA LEU A 292 10.55 -9.45 -15.78
C LEU A 292 10.76 -10.38 -16.97
N GLY A 293 12.00 -10.70 -17.36
CA GLY A 293 12.28 -11.38 -18.64
C GLY A 293 12.14 -10.42 -19.84
N PRO A 294 11.87 -10.92 -21.06
CA PRO A 294 11.73 -10.08 -22.25
C PRO A 294 10.61 -9.03 -22.17
N ILE A 295 10.98 -7.74 -22.16
CA ILE A 295 10.03 -6.61 -22.17
C ILE A 295 9.77 -6.17 -23.62
N LYS A 296 8.49 -6.02 -24.02
CA LYS A 296 8.12 -5.54 -25.37
C LYS A 296 8.20 -4.03 -25.50
N GLN A 297 7.79 -3.33 -24.45
CA GLN A 297 7.86 -1.89 -24.39
C GLN A 297 7.97 -1.43 -22.94
N LYS A 298 8.73 -0.36 -22.71
CA LYS A 298 8.83 0.30 -21.40
C LYS A 298 8.42 1.77 -21.47
N PHE A 299 7.80 2.25 -20.41
CA PHE A 299 7.44 3.65 -20.20
C PHE A 299 7.97 4.07 -18.84
N VAL A 300 8.94 4.97 -18.82
CA VAL A 300 9.59 5.45 -17.60
C VAL A 300 9.04 6.82 -17.23
N SER A 301 8.64 6.99 -15.98
CA SER A 301 8.27 8.28 -15.41
C SER A 301 8.97 8.49 -14.07
N ILE A 302 9.36 9.75 -13.82
CA ILE A 302 9.92 10.18 -12.54
C ILE A 302 9.03 11.32 -12.07
N THR A 303 8.49 11.19 -10.87
CA THR A 303 7.55 12.16 -10.29
C THR A 303 8.10 12.68 -8.96
N ASP A 304 7.95 13.97 -8.73
CA ASP A 304 8.29 14.58 -7.45
C ASP A 304 7.32 14.11 -6.36
N TYR A 305 7.87 13.81 -5.18
CA TYR A 305 7.08 13.46 -4.01
C TYR A 305 6.90 14.70 -3.14
N MET A 306 5.69 15.24 -3.14
CA MET A 306 5.33 16.49 -2.48
C MET A 306 4.55 16.21 -1.20
N VAL A 307 4.81 17.00 -0.16
CA VAL A 307 4.06 17.00 1.10
C VAL A 307 3.64 18.43 1.46
N PRO A 308 2.52 18.62 2.17
CA PRO A 308 2.14 19.93 2.68
C PRO A 308 3.19 20.51 3.63
N ILE A 309 3.30 21.84 3.67
CA ILE A 309 4.14 22.56 4.64
C ILE A 309 3.38 23.03 5.88
N ASP A 310 2.05 22.96 5.87
CA ASP A 310 1.16 23.27 6.99
C ASP A 310 0.06 22.21 7.15
N ASP A 311 -0.63 22.18 8.28
CA ASP A 311 -1.67 21.19 8.61
C ASP A 311 -3.07 21.56 8.08
N GLY A 312 -3.25 22.73 7.48
CA GLY A 312 -4.52 23.23 7.01
C GLY A 312 -5.45 23.79 8.09
N LEU A 313 -5.09 23.75 9.38
CA LEU A 313 -6.01 24.13 10.47
C LEU A 313 -6.33 25.63 10.45
N ASN A 314 -5.36 26.47 10.12
CA ASN A 314 -5.58 27.92 10.00
C ASN A 314 -6.13 28.31 8.62
N SER A 315 -5.51 27.79 7.55
CA SER A 315 -5.86 28.12 6.15
C SER A 315 -7.18 27.51 5.70
N GLN A 316 -7.60 26.41 6.32
CA GLN A 316 -8.69 25.53 5.90
C GLN A 316 -8.49 24.95 4.49
N ILE A 317 -7.22 24.80 4.09
CA ILE A 317 -6.80 24.12 2.87
C ILE A 317 -6.09 22.83 3.28
N PHE A 318 -6.74 21.69 3.06
CA PHE A 318 -6.22 20.38 3.43
C PHE A 318 -5.64 19.69 2.20
N ILE A 319 -4.32 19.56 2.19
CA ILE A 319 -3.57 19.07 1.03
C ILE A 319 -3.17 17.62 1.30
N SER A 320 -3.35 16.75 0.31
CA SER A 320 -2.83 15.39 0.34
C SER A 320 -1.34 15.31 0.04
N THR A 321 -0.73 14.20 0.42
CA THR A 321 0.63 13.84 -0.01
C THR A 321 0.61 13.19 -1.39
N SER A 322 1.71 13.30 -2.13
CA SER A 322 1.88 12.53 -3.37
C SER A 322 1.90 11.02 -3.08
N TYR A 323 1.54 10.19 -4.07
CA TYR A 323 1.64 8.74 -3.94
C TYR A 323 3.10 8.28 -3.90
N ASP A 324 3.43 7.43 -2.91
CA ASP A 324 4.78 6.91 -2.74
C ASP A 324 5.09 5.75 -3.71
N ALA A 325 6.26 5.15 -3.56
CA ALA A 325 6.70 4.05 -4.43
C ALA A 325 6.02 2.71 -4.13
N THR A 326 5.29 2.58 -3.02
CA THR A 326 4.72 1.30 -2.60
C THR A 326 3.60 0.86 -3.53
N THR A 327 3.46 -0.44 -3.71
CA THR A 327 2.44 -1.06 -4.58
C THR A 327 1.21 -1.51 -3.78
N HIS A 328 0.92 -0.82 -2.68
CA HIS A 328 -0.26 -1.06 -1.83
C HIS A 328 -0.74 0.25 -1.19
N PHE A 329 -1.98 0.29 -0.74
CA PHE A 329 -2.63 1.55 -0.31
C PHE A 329 -2.47 1.93 1.16
N GLU A 330 -1.62 1.26 1.94
CA GLU A 330 -1.53 1.53 3.39
C GLU A 330 -1.19 2.99 3.69
N THR A 331 -0.15 3.54 3.07
CA THR A 331 0.30 4.93 3.30
C THR A 331 -0.72 5.94 2.77
N THR A 332 -1.34 5.67 1.62
CA THR A 332 -2.47 6.47 1.11
C THR A 332 -3.64 6.52 2.10
N CYS A 333 -4.00 5.40 2.72
CA CYS A 333 -5.09 5.39 3.70
C CYS A 333 -4.75 6.16 4.96
N LEU A 334 -3.51 6.09 5.43
CA LEU A 334 -3.06 6.90 6.56
C LEU A 334 -3.17 8.40 6.26
N ASP A 335 -2.82 8.82 5.04
CA ASP A 335 -2.97 10.22 4.60
C ASP A 335 -4.45 10.65 4.55
N VAL A 336 -5.34 9.81 4.02
CA VAL A 336 -6.79 10.08 4.01
C VAL A 336 -7.35 10.23 5.43
N LEU A 337 -6.96 9.36 6.36
CA LEU A 337 -7.39 9.42 7.77
C LEU A 337 -6.84 10.66 8.48
N ASP A 338 -5.59 11.03 8.19
CA ASP A 338 -4.97 12.24 8.73
C ASP A 338 -5.67 13.51 8.23
N ILE A 339 -5.94 13.61 6.91
CA ILE A 339 -6.73 14.70 6.32
C ILE A 339 -8.11 14.77 6.95
N PHE A 340 -8.80 13.63 7.10
CA PHE A 340 -10.11 13.57 7.74
C PHE A 340 -10.05 14.14 9.17
N LYS A 341 -9.09 13.69 9.97
CA LYS A 341 -8.90 14.15 11.35
C LYS A 341 -8.60 15.65 11.43
N ARG A 342 -7.71 16.17 10.57
CA ARG A 342 -7.38 17.60 10.55
C ARG A 342 -8.58 18.45 10.13
N ALA A 343 -9.37 17.98 9.17
CA ALA A 343 -10.51 18.73 8.65
C ALA A 343 -11.74 18.72 9.56
N THR A 344 -12.00 17.62 10.26
CA THR A 344 -13.19 17.44 11.10
C THR A 344 -12.92 17.66 12.59
N GLY A 345 -11.67 17.49 13.03
CA GLY A 345 -11.29 17.46 14.44
C GLY A 345 -11.56 16.11 15.13
N GLU A 346 -12.02 15.09 14.40
CA GLU A 346 -12.42 13.79 14.95
C GLU A 346 -11.57 12.63 14.40
N GLU A 347 -11.28 11.64 15.25
CA GLU A 347 -10.71 10.36 14.81
C GLU A 347 -11.76 9.55 14.04
N PHE A 348 -11.36 8.89 12.96
CA PHE A 348 -12.27 8.02 12.23
C PHE A 348 -12.58 6.76 13.06
N ASP A 349 -13.85 6.59 13.41
CA ASP A 349 -14.31 5.45 14.21
C ASP A 349 -14.58 4.21 13.34
N PHE A 350 -13.59 3.31 13.27
CA PHE A 350 -13.71 2.05 12.55
C PHE A 350 -14.77 1.09 13.12
N ASN A 351 -15.30 1.31 14.32
CA ASN A 351 -16.38 0.47 14.85
C ASN A 351 -17.73 0.74 14.16
N LYS A 352 -17.86 1.88 13.46
CA LYS A 352 -19.03 2.20 12.63
C LYS A 352 -19.01 1.50 11.27
N VAL A 353 -17.93 0.78 10.93
CA VAL A 353 -17.87 -0.02 9.70
C VAL A 353 -18.73 -1.27 9.87
N LYS A 354 -19.96 -1.23 9.35
CA LYS A 354 -20.84 -2.39 9.31
C LYS A 354 -20.50 -3.26 8.09
N HIS A 355 -20.23 -4.53 8.33
CA HIS A 355 -20.16 -5.55 7.28
C HIS A 355 -21.58 -6.03 6.92
N GLU A 356 -22.43 -5.15 6.41
CA GLU A 356 -23.71 -5.59 5.83
C GLU A 356 -23.41 -6.18 4.44
N LEU A 357 -23.02 -7.45 4.42
CA LEU A 357 -23.14 -8.29 3.23
C LEU A 357 -24.63 -8.57 3.03
N GLY A 358 -25.29 -7.65 2.31
CA GLY A 358 -26.67 -7.71 1.81
C GLY A 358 -27.56 -8.82 2.36
N ASP A 359 -28.26 -8.53 3.46
CA ASP A 359 -29.66 -8.92 3.62
C ASP A 359 -30.49 -7.66 3.29
N GLU A 360 -30.75 -7.42 2.01
CA GLU A 360 -31.86 -6.54 1.58
C GLU A 360 -32.53 -7.17 0.34
N ASP A 361 -33.55 -7.97 0.68
CA ASP A 361 -34.87 -8.13 0.06
C ASP A 361 -35.04 -8.60 -1.41
N GLN A 362 -35.78 -9.71 -1.49
CA GLN A 362 -36.62 -10.15 -2.62
C GLN A 362 -37.71 -9.15 -2.98
#